data_AF-A0A8T4PBH2-F1
#
_entry.id   AF-A0A8T4PBH2-F1
#
_cell.length_a   1.000
_cell.length_b   1.000
_cell.length_c   1.000
_cell.angle_alpha   90.00
_cell.angle_beta   90.00
_cell.angle_gamma   90.00
#
_symmetry.space_group_name_H-M   'P 1'
#
loop_
_entity.id
_entity.type
_entity.pdbx_description
1 polymer ?
#
loop_
_entity_poly.entity_id
_entity_poly.type
_entity_poly.pdbx_seq_one_letter_code
_entity_poly.pdbx_strand_id
1 'polypeptide(L)'
;MVRQDILSGLKNAVERGYSLNSAKQSLINSGYNLNEVNEAASYLSSGIESSQYSANQPEDNSYSEPQNEDDFSSQYPLSQSQKNNTEKIIDKKFLLKVLGLGLVLAGLVVVLVYVLLKMYG
;
A
#
# COMPACT_ATOMS: atom_id res chain seq x y z
N MET A 1 20.58 -11.16 0.54
CA MET A 1 20.65 -11.88 1.83
C MET A 1 19.57 -11.26 2.67
N VAL A 2 18.62 -12.06 3.12
CA VAL A 2 17.44 -11.52 3.81
C VAL A 2 17.84 -10.94 5.15
N ARG A 3 17.45 -9.69 5.34
CA ARG A 3 17.54 -8.92 6.58
C ARG A 3 16.60 -9.52 7.63
N GLN A 4 17.17 -10.19 8.64
CA GLN A 4 16.40 -10.90 9.67
C GLN A 4 15.58 -9.95 10.56
N ASP A 5 16.11 -8.75 10.81
CA ASP A 5 15.44 -7.63 11.48
C ASP A 5 14.12 -7.24 10.79
N ILE A 6 14.15 -7.11 9.46
CA ILE A 6 12.97 -6.80 8.64
C ILE A 6 11.98 -7.97 8.70
N LEU A 7 12.47 -9.20 8.56
CA LEU A 7 11.64 -10.40 8.58
C LEU A 7 10.90 -10.57 9.91
N SER A 8 11.59 -10.39 11.03
CA SER A 8 10.99 -10.39 12.37
C SER A 8 9.96 -9.29 12.54
N GLY A 9 10.25 -8.07 12.04
CA GLY A 9 9.30 -6.95 12.06
C GLY A 9 8.02 -7.26 11.28
N LEU A 10 8.15 -7.79 10.07
CA LEU A 10 7.01 -8.20 9.24
C LEU A 10 6.20 -9.33 9.90
N LYS A 11 6.87 -10.36 10.43
CA LYS A 11 6.22 -11.47 11.12
C LYS A 11 5.42 -10.98 12.33
N ASN A 12 6.03 -10.17 13.19
CA ASN A 12 5.36 -9.63 14.38
C ASN A 12 4.14 -8.77 14.01
N ALA A 13 4.22 -7.99 12.94
CA ALA A 13 3.09 -7.19 12.47
C ALA A 13 1.96 -8.08 11.95
N VAL A 14 2.28 -9.12 11.16
CA VAL A 14 1.28 -10.07 10.67
C VAL A 14 0.64 -10.86 11.82
N GLU A 15 1.41 -11.30 12.80
CA GLU A 15 0.90 -11.99 14.00
C GLU A 15 -0.01 -11.12 14.85
N ARG A 16 0.19 -9.79 14.83
CA ARG A 16 -0.71 -8.81 15.46
C ARG A 16 -1.96 -8.50 14.63
N GLY A 17 -2.13 -9.13 13.46
CA GLY A 17 -3.29 -8.95 12.58
C GLY A 17 -3.15 -7.81 11.55
N TYR A 18 -1.97 -7.20 11.42
CA TYR A 18 -1.73 -6.23 10.35
C TYR A 18 -1.56 -6.95 9.01
N SER A 19 -2.07 -6.35 7.94
CA SER A 19 -1.81 -6.86 6.59
C SER A 19 -0.33 -6.74 6.25
N LEU A 20 0.18 -7.69 5.46
CA LEU A 20 1.58 -7.68 5.01
C LEU A 20 1.93 -6.35 4.31
N ASN A 21 1.01 -5.79 3.52
CA ASN A 21 1.20 -4.50 2.86
C ASN A 21 1.31 -3.32 3.85
N SER A 22 0.49 -3.32 4.91
CA SER A 22 0.57 -2.31 5.97
C SER A 22 1.92 -2.40 6.72
N ALA A 23 2.34 -3.62 7.06
CA ALA A 23 3.62 -3.88 7.72
C ALA A 23 4.82 -3.41 6.86
N LYS A 24 4.80 -3.72 5.56
CA LYS A 24 5.82 -3.25 4.61
C LYS A 24 5.92 -1.72 4.59
N GLN A 25 4.77 -1.04 4.50
CA GLN A 25 4.74 0.41 4.47
C GLN A 25 5.30 1.02 5.75
N SER A 26 4.97 0.47 6.92
CA SER A 26 5.51 0.91 8.20
C SER A 26 7.05 0.78 8.26
N LEU A 27 7.62 -0.32 7.76
CA LEU A 27 9.06 -0.48 7.69
C LEU A 27 9.70 0.50 6.71
N ILE A 28 9.14 0.70 5.51
CA ILE A 28 9.64 1.69 4.55
C ILE A 28 9.65 3.09 5.17
N ASN A 29 8.56 3.47 5.84
CA ASN A 29 8.43 4.76 6.53
C ASN A 29 9.42 4.91 7.70
N SER A 30 9.89 3.80 8.27
CA SER A 30 10.90 3.78 9.34
C SER A 30 12.35 3.85 8.81
N GLY A 31 12.53 4.04 7.50
CA GLY A 31 13.83 4.20 6.87
C GLY A 31 14.44 2.91 6.31
N TYR A 32 13.69 1.80 6.30
CA TYR A 32 14.14 0.56 5.68
C TYR A 32 14.08 0.66 4.15
N ASN A 33 15.03 0.02 3.45
CA ASN A 33 15.06 0.05 1.99
C ASN A 33 13.86 -0.74 1.42
N LEU A 34 13.19 -0.16 0.41
CA LEU A 34 12.06 -0.77 -0.27
C LEU A 34 12.36 -2.19 -0.79
N ASN A 35 13.54 -2.39 -1.39
CA ASN A 35 13.92 -3.68 -1.98
C ASN A 35 14.11 -4.75 -0.90
N GLU A 36 14.75 -4.39 0.22
CA GLU A 36 14.98 -5.31 1.34
C GLU A 36 13.67 -5.68 2.05
N VAL A 37 12.76 -4.72 2.21
CA VAL A 37 11.41 -4.95 2.74
C VAL A 37 10.60 -5.87 1.82
N ASN A 38 10.71 -5.69 0.50
CA ASN A 38 10.06 -6.57 -0.47
C ASN A 38 10.65 -7.99 -0.46
N GLU A 39 11.97 -8.14 -0.43
CA GLU A 39 12.66 -9.44 -0.37
C GLU A 39 12.24 -10.23 0.88
N ALA A 40 12.22 -9.58 2.05
CA ALA A 40 11.78 -10.18 3.30
C ALA A 40 10.27 -10.55 3.29
N ALA A 41 9.43 -9.69 2.71
CA ALA A 41 8.00 -9.97 2.57
C ALA A 41 7.72 -11.15 1.64
N SER A 42 8.46 -11.26 0.55
CA SER A 42 8.40 -12.43 -0.35
C SER A 42 8.79 -13.70 0.40
N TYR A 43 9.89 -13.67 1.14
CA TYR A 43 10.32 -14.80 1.99
C TYR A 43 9.26 -15.21 3.00
N LEU A 44 8.60 -14.24 3.65
CA LEU A 44 7.53 -14.50 4.60
C LEU A 44 6.30 -15.10 3.90
N SER A 45 5.91 -14.59 2.72
CA SER A 45 4.79 -15.13 1.96
C SER A 45 5.02 -16.55 1.46
N SER A 46 6.24 -16.87 1.01
CA SER A 46 6.61 -18.22 0.57
C SER A 46 6.67 -19.23 1.73
N GLY A 47 6.79 -18.76 2.98
CA GLY A 47 6.68 -19.59 4.18
C GLY A 47 5.27 -19.72 4.76
N ILE A 48 4.31 -18.89 4.33
CA ILE A 48 2.94 -18.79 4.87
C ILE A 48 1.88 -19.46 3.96
N GLU A 49 2.26 -20.20 2.91
CA GLU A 49 1.30 -20.90 2.04
C GLU A 49 0.45 -22.00 2.73
N SER A 50 0.57 -22.23 4.04
CA SER A 50 -0.23 -23.22 4.77
C SER A 50 -1.21 -22.65 5.81
N SER A 51 -1.51 -21.35 5.83
CA SER A 51 -2.53 -20.84 6.77
C SER A 51 -3.37 -19.72 6.17
N GLN A 52 -4.50 -20.11 5.56
CA GLN A 52 -5.61 -19.22 5.28
C GLN A 52 -6.13 -18.62 6.60
N TYR A 53 -5.54 -17.50 7.04
CA TYR A 53 -6.16 -16.66 8.06
C TYR A 53 -7.18 -15.77 7.36
N SER A 54 -8.42 -16.23 7.37
CA SER A 54 -9.61 -15.44 7.05
C SER A 54 -9.60 -14.15 7.85
N ALA A 55 -9.71 -13.04 7.13
CA ALA A 55 -9.97 -11.72 7.67
C ALA A 55 -11.27 -11.74 8.48
N ASN A 56 -11.15 -11.51 9.78
CA ASN A 56 -12.21 -10.95 10.60
C ASN A 56 -11.54 -9.89 11.47
N GLN A 57 -11.62 -8.64 11.00
CA GLN A 57 -11.42 -7.49 11.86
C GLN A 57 -12.69 -7.35 12.71
N PRO A 58 -12.54 -7.25 14.04
CA PRO A 58 -13.26 -6.18 14.71
C PRO A 58 -12.36 -5.35 15.62
N GLU A 59 -12.75 -4.08 15.63
CA GLU A 59 -12.45 -2.95 16.49
C GLU A 59 -12.07 -3.22 17.95
N ASP A 60 -11.21 -2.32 18.44
CA ASP A 60 -11.24 -1.69 19.76
C ASP A 60 -11.30 -2.59 21.02
N ASN A 61 -10.26 -2.54 21.84
CA ASN A 61 -10.37 -2.22 23.27
C ASN A 61 -9.02 -2.31 24.00
N SER A 62 -8.64 -1.17 24.59
CA SER A 62 -8.04 -1.00 25.92
C SER A 62 -7.13 -2.10 26.47
N TYR A 63 -5.82 -1.80 26.58
CA TYR A 63 -4.98 -2.38 27.62
C TYR A 63 -4.48 -1.28 28.56
N SER A 64 -4.87 -1.45 29.82
CA SER A 64 -4.66 -0.61 30.98
C SER A 64 -3.24 -0.71 31.53
N GLU A 65 -2.72 0.40 32.01
CA GLU A 65 -1.57 0.50 32.91
C GLU A 65 -1.96 0.06 34.34
N PRO A 66 -1.05 -0.51 35.14
CA PRO A 66 -0.42 0.31 36.20
C PRO A 66 1.08 0.03 36.49
N GLN A 67 1.82 1.13 36.58
CA GLN A 67 2.94 1.58 37.46
C GLN A 67 3.80 0.59 38.29
N ASN A 68 5.14 0.73 38.15
CA ASN A 68 6.09 1.31 39.14
C ASN A 68 7.54 1.27 38.56
N GLU A 69 8.15 2.44 38.24
CA GLU A 69 9.34 3.09 38.87
C GLU A 69 10.64 2.23 38.77
N ASP A 70 11.75 2.61 38.08
CA ASP A 70 12.54 3.85 38.18
C ASP A 70 13.41 4.15 36.92
N ASP A 71 13.43 5.45 36.56
CA ASP A 71 14.58 6.30 36.16
C ASP A 71 15.56 5.90 35.02
N PHE A 72 15.40 6.48 33.81
CA PHE A 72 16.25 7.59 33.33
C PHE A 72 15.86 8.03 31.90
N SER A 73 15.66 9.34 31.78
CA SER A 73 15.35 10.19 30.62
C SER A 73 15.80 9.75 29.21
N SER A 74 14.86 9.75 28.26
CA SER A 74 15.01 10.27 26.89
C SER A 74 13.64 10.42 26.22
N GLN A 75 13.12 11.64 26.32
CA GLN A 75 12.07 12.30 25.56
C GLN A 75 11.59 11.56 24.28
N TYR A 76 10.49 10.81 24.39
CA TYR A 76 9.73 10.34 23.24
C TYR A 76 8.85 11.47 22.72
N PRO A 77 8.99 11.91 21.45
CA PRO A 77 7.97 12.72 20.84
C PRO A 77 6.73 11.86 20.61
N LEU A 78 5.64 12.27 21.25
CA LEU A 78 4.28 11.82 21.05
C LEU A 78 3.99 11.76 19.54
N SER A 79 4.05 10.55 18.95
CA SER A 79 3.67 10.37 17.55
C SER A 79 2.16 10.53 17.46
N GLN A 80 1.79 11.74 17.07
CA GLN A 80 0.44 12.15 16.73
C GLN A 80 -0.18 11.09 15.81
N SER A 81 -1.39 10.68 16.15
CA SER A 81 -2.27 9.96 15.23
C SER A 81 -2.49 10.83 14.00
N GLN A 82 -1.64 10.67 12.99
CA GLN A 82 -1.74 11.40 11.75
C GLN A 82 -2.77 10.68 10.89
N LYS A 83 -4.00 11.16 11.03
CA LYS A 83 -5.14 11.01 10.12
C LYS A 83 -4.67 11.27 8.68
N ASN A 84 -4.16 10.24 8.02
CA ASN A 84 -3.77 10.30 6.62
C ASN A 84 -5.05 10.26 5.79
N ASN A 85 -5.57 11.45 5.50
CA ASN A 85 -6.43 11.65 4.34
C ASN A 85 -5.60 11.20 3.12
N THR A 86 -5.95 10.05 2.55
CA THR A 86 -5.36 9.55 1.31
C THR A 86 -5.80 10.45 0.16
N GLU A 87 -5.18 11.62 0.04
CA GLU A 87 -5.32 12.46 -1.14
C GLU A 87 -4.51 11.80 -2.25
N LYS A 88 -5.20 10.96 -3.02
CA LYS A 88 -4.68 10.29 -4.21
C LYS A 88 -4.29 11.37 -5.22
N ILE A 89 -3.02 11.79 -5.21
CA ILE A 89 -2.48 12.74 -6.19
C ILE A 89 -2.41 12.03 -7.54
N ILE A 90 -3.55 12.00 -8.23
CA ILE A 90 -3.61 11.67 -9.66
C ILE A 90 -3.05 12.88 -10.38
N ASP A 91 -1.88 12.72 -10.98
CA ASP A 91 -1.25 13.74 -11.81
C ASP A 91 -2.20 14.15 -12.94
N LYS A 92 -2.82 15.33 -12.82
CA LYS A 92 -3.80 15.88 -13.78
C LYS A 92 -3.22 15.95 -15.21
N LYS A 93 -1.90 16.03 -15.33
CA LYS A 93 -1.17 16.03 -16.61
C LYS A 93 -1.23 14.68 -17.35
N PHE A 94 -1.43 13.57 -16.64
CA PHE A 94 -1.57 12.24 -17.24
C PHE A 94 -2.99 12.02 -17.79
N LEU A 95 -4.02 12.41 -17.01
CA LEU A 95 -5.43 12.25 -17.40
C LEU A 95 -5.78 13.02 -18.69
N LEU A 96 -5.24 14.23 -18.86
CA LEU A 96 -5.53 15.06 -20.04
C LEU A 96 -4.95 14.47 -21.34
N LYS A 97 -3.80 13.78 -21.27
CA LYS A 97 -3.19 13.14 -22.45
C LYS A 97 -3.97 11.91 -22.91
N VAL A 98 -4.48 11.11 -21.97
CA VAL A 98 -5.27 9.90 -22.28
C VAL A 98 -6.60 10.29 -22.93
N LEU A 99 -7.26 11.35 -22.43
CA LEU A 99 -8.51 11.84 -23.01
C LEU A 99 -8.33 12.37 -24.44
N GLY A 100 -7.24 13.09 -24.71
CA GLY A 100 -6.93 13.61 -26.04
C GLY A 100 -6.72 12.52 -27.09
N LEU A 101 -5.99 11.45 -26.75
CA LEU A 101 -5.76 10.32 -27.65
C LEU A 101 -7.08 9.60 -28.01
N GLY A 102 -7.98 9.45 -27.03
CA GLY A 102 -9.28 8.81 -27.22
C GLY A 102 -10.16 9.53 -28.24
N LEU A 103 -10.20 10.87 -28.20
CA LEU A 103 -10.99 11.67 -29.14
C LEU A 103 -10.48 11.58 -30.58
N VAL A 104 -9.16 11.54 -30.78
CA VAL A 104 -8.56 11.39 -32.11
C VAL A 104 -8.93 10.05 -32.72
N LEU A 105 -8.85 8.96 -31.94
CA LEU A 105 -9.24 7.63 -32.40
C LEU A 105 -10.74 7.54 -32.72
N ALA A 106 -11.60 8.10 -31.87
CA ALA A 106 -13.04 8.13 -32.12
C ALA A 106 -13.40 8.90 -33.40
N GLY A 107 -12.77 10.05 -33.63
CA GLY A 107 -12.95 10.83 -34.86
C GLY A 107 -12.55 10.06 -36.11
N LEU A 108 -11.43 9.33 -36.06
CA LEU A 108 -10.96 8.48 -37.16
C LEU A 108 -11.97 7.38 -37.51
N VAL A 109 -12.55 6.74 -36.50
CA VAL A 109 -13.57 5.69 -36.70
C VAL A 109 -14.83 6.27 -37.36
N VAL A 110 -15.30 7.44 -36.92
CA VAL A 110 -16.49 8.08 -37.52
C VAL A 110 -16.26 8.45 -38.98
N VAL A 111 -15.09 9.01 -39.32
CA VAL A 111 -14.72 9.33 -40.71
C VAL A 111 -14.68 8.06 -41.56
N LEU A 112 -14.10 6.98 -41.04
CA LEU A 112 -14.01 5.71 -41.74
C LEU A 112 -15.41 5.13 -42.02
N VAL A 113 -16.30 5.14 -41.02
CA VAL A 113 -17.70 4.70 -41.17
C VAL A 113 -18.44 5.55 -42.20
N TYR A 114 -18.27 6.87 -42.18
CA TYR A 114 -18.90 7.76 -43.16
C TYR A 114 -18.42 7.48 -44.60
N VAL A 115 -17.13 7.26 -44.79
CA VAL A 115 -16.56 6.92 -46.11
C VAL A 115 -17.12 5.60 -46.62
N LEU A 116 -17.22 4.58 -45.76
CA LEU A 116 -17.84 3.30 -46.12
C LEU A 116 -19.31 3.50 -46.52
N LEU A 117 -20.10 4.21 -45.72
CA LEU A 117 -21.51 4.46 -46.05
C LEU A 117 -21.69 5.16 -47.41
N LYS A 118 -20.82 6.11 -47.74
CA LYS A 118 -20.86 6.83 -49.02
C LYS A 118 -20.39 5.98 -50.21
N MET A 119 -19.51 5.00 -49.98
CA MET A 119 -18.98 4.15 -51.04
C MET A 119 -19.92 2.97 -51.35
N TYR A 120 -20.67 2.51 -50.35
CA TYR A 120 -21.54 1.34 -50.44
C TYR A 120 -23.04 1.66 -50.60
N GLY A 121 -23.44 2.93 -50.51
CA GLY A 121 -24.82 3.40 -50.74
C GLY A 121 -24.92 4.26 -51.99
#